data_AF-A0A379ACF9-F1
#
_entry.id   AF-A0A379ACF9-F1
#
_cell.length_a   1.000
_cell.length_b   1.000
_cell.length_c   1.000
_cell.angle_alpha   90.00
_cell.angle_beta   90.00
_cell.angle_gamma   90.00
#
_symmetry.space_group_name_H-M   'P 1'
#
loop_
_entity.id
_entity.type
_entity.pdbx_description
1 polymer ?
#
loop_
_entity_poly.entity_id
_entity_poly.type
_entity_poly.pdbx_seq_one_letter_code
_entity_poly.pdbx_strand_id
1 'polypeptide(L)'
;MQTVGTPLLWGSFAVVVLIMLAIDLLLQGRRGAQTMSFKQAAVWSLIWVSVSLLFSAAFWWYLEGSAGREVANTQTLAFLTGYVLEKALAVDNVFVWLMLFSYFSIPANLQRRVLIYGVLGAIVLRTIMIFAGSWLVTQFSWILYVFGAFLLFTGVKMALAKEDDSAVGEKPVVRWLRKHLRMTDDLDGEKFFTRKNGVLFCDATAAGADHGGNQRRDLCGRQYPGDLRRDH
;
A
#
# COMPACT_ATOMS: atom_id res chain seq x y z
N MET A 1 15.32 39.67 -1.95
CA MET A 1 14.36 38.56 -1.98
C MET A 1 13.85 38.36 -0.57
N GLN A 2 12.56 38.62 -0.32
CA GLN A 2 11.93 38.37 0.99
C GLN A 2 11.79 36.86 1.13
N THR A 3 12.67 36.24 1.92
CA THR A 3 12.63 34.81 2.22
C THR A 3 11.31 34.50 2.94
N VAL A 4 10.42 33.77 2.28
CA VAL A 4 9.07 33.40 2.76
C VAL A 4 9.07 32.44 3.96
N GLY A 5 10.23 32.12 4.53
CA GLY A 5 10.30 31.31 5.74
C GLY A 5 11.55 31.59 6.54
N THR A 6 11.39 32.14 7.74
CA THR A 6 12.47 32.16 8.72
C THR A 6 12.87 30.71 9.04
N PRO A 7 14.15 30.42 9.37
CA PRO A 7 14.57 29.08 9.81
C PRO A 7 13.70 28.53 10.95
N LEU A 8 13.16 29.43 11.78
CA LEU A 8 12.19 29.14 12.84
C LEU A 8 10.85 28.61 12.32
N LEU A 9 10.28 29.20 11.26
CA LEU A 9 9.02 28.72 10.65
C LEU A 9 9.20 27.31 10.08
N TRP A 10 10.27 27.09 9.31
CA TRP A 10 10.58 25.76 8.76
C TRP A 10 10.84 24.72 9.87
N GLY A 11 11.56 25.11 10.92
CA GLY A 11 11.76 24.27 12.10
C GLY A 11 10.45 23.90 12.79
N SER A 12 9.57 24.88 13.03
CA SER A 12 8.26 24.63 13.65
C SER A 12 7.36 23.74 12.79
N PHE A 13 7.34 23.96 11.48
CA PHE A 13 6.57 23.14 10.54
C PHE A 13 7.07 21.70 10.53
N ALA A 14 8.39 21.49 10.45
CA ALA A 14 8.99 20.16 10.51
C ALA A 14 8.66 19.44 11.82
N VAL A 15 8.71 20.13 12.97
CA VAL A 15 8.35 19.56 14.28
C VAL A 15 6.88 19.15 14.32
N VAL A 16 5.97 20.01 13.85
CA VAL A 16 4.53 19.68 13.80
C VAL A 16 4.28 18.46 12.91
N VAL A 17 4.91 18.39 11.73
CA VAL A 17 4.80 17.24 10.82
C VAL A 17 5.33 15.96 11.47
N LEU A 18 6.47 16.02 12.16
CA LEU A 18 7.04 14.86 12.86
C LEU A 18 6.14 14.39 14.01
N ILE A 19 5.54 15.31 14.77
CA ILE A 19 4.60 14.97 15.85
C ILE A 19 3.35 14.31 15.27
N MET A 20 2.77 14.90 14.22
CA MET A 20 1.58 14.36 13.58
C MET A 20 1.85 12.98 12.98
N LEU A 21 3.01 12.78 12.34
CA LEU A 21 3.45 11.49 11.84
C LEU A 21 3.64 10.46 12.97
N ALA A 22 4.25 10.86 14.08
CA ALA A 22 4.40 9.99 15.24
C ALA A 22 3.03 9.57 15.80
N ILE A 23 2.07 10.49 15.89
CA ILE A 23 0.70 10.20 16.32
C ILE A 23 0.04 9.21 15.35
N ASP A 24 0.10 9.44 14.04
CA ASP A 24 -0.52 8.57 13.04
C ASP A 24 0.05 7.15 13.08
N LEU A 25 1.37 7.00 13.19
CA LEU A 25 2.04 5.70 13.27
C LEU A 25 1.69 4.97 14.59
N LEU A 26 1.63 5.69 15.72
CA LEU A 26 1.28 5.13 17.02
C LEU A 26 -0.21 4.73 17.11
N LEU A 27 -1.11 5.54 16.52
CA LEU A 27 -2.54 5.22 16.46
C LEU A 27 -2.84 4.06 15.51
N GLN A 28 -2.20 4.01 14.34
CA GLN A 28 -2.33 2.90 13.39
C GLN A 28 -1.79 1.59 13.98
N GLY A 29 -0.74 1.65 14.80
CA GLY A 29 -0.27 0.50 15.56
C GLY A 29 -1.35 -0.12 16.45
N ARG A 30 -2.25 0.70 17.02
CA ARG A 30 -3.21 0.29 18.07
C ARG A 30 -4.64 -0.04 17.60
N ARG A 31 -5.12 0.49 16.47
CA ARG A 31 -6.53 0.32 16.05
C ARG A 31 -6.82 -1.10 15.52
N GLY A 32 -7.64 -1.93 16.16
CA GLY A 32 -8.02 -3.27 15.65
C GLY A 32 -8.62 -3.25 14.23
N ALA A 33 -8.51 -4.36 13.49
CA ALA A 33 -8.94 -4.47 12.10
C ALA A 33 -10.46 -4.38 11.96
N GLN A 34 -10.97 -3.16 11.72
CA GLN A 34 -12.34 -2.95 11.26
C GLN A 34 -12.36 -3.12 9.75
N THR A 35 -12.84 -4.26 9.28
CA THR A 35 -13.01 -4.52 7.86
C THR A 35 -14.25 -3.77 7.36
N MET A 36 -14.04 -2.57 6.81
CA MET A 36 -15.09 -1.88 6.06
C MET A 36 -15.28 -2.56 4.71
N SER A 37 -16.52 -2.90 4.37
CA SER A 37 -16.84 -3.45 3.05
C SER A 37 -16.54 -2.42 1.96
N PHE A 38 -16.02 -2.87 0.80
CA PHE A 38 -15.70 -1.99 -0.34
C PHE A 38 -16.89 -1.10 -0.76
N LYS A 39 -18.12 -1.64 -0.71
CA LYS A 39 -19.34 -0.88 -1.01
C LYS A 39 -19.57 0.27 -0.04
N GLN A 40 -19.35 0.04 1.26
CA GLN A 40 -19.49 1.08 2.27
C GLN A 40 -18.40 2.14 2.11
N ALA A 41 -17.15 1.72 1.87
CA ALA A 41 -16.03 2.64 1.62
C ALA A 41 -16.27 3.53 0.38
N ALA A 42 -16.79 2.95 -0.71
CA ALA A 42 -17.12 3.70 -1.93
C ALA A 42 -18.24 4.73 -1.69
N VAL A 43 -19.30 4.37 -0.97
CA VAL A 43 -20.39 5.29 -0.60
C VAL A 43 -19.87 6.43 0.28
N TRP A 44 -19.06 6.12 1.30
CA TRP A 44 -18.44 7.13 2.15
C TRP A 44 -17.52 8.07 1.36
N SER A 45 -16.71 7.53 0.46
CA SER A 45 -15.86 8.34 -0.43
C SER A 45 -16.71 9.27 -1.31
N LEU A 46 -17.79 8.74 -1.89
CA LEU A 46 -18.68 9.52 -2.77
C LEU A 46 -19.38 10.65 -1.99
N ILE A 47 -19.83 10.39 -0.77
CA ILE A 47 -20.41 11.42 0.10
C ILE A 47 -19.40 12.55 0.33
N TRP A 48 -18.18 12.22 0.74
CA TRP A 48 -17.15 13.24 1.01
C TRP A 48 -16.75 14.04 -0.23
N VAL A 49 -16.65 13.38 -1.39
CA VAL A 49 -16.41 14.07 -2.67
C VAL A 49 -17.57 15.01 -3.00
N SER A 50 -18.81 14.53 -2.85
CA SER A 50 -20.01 15.33 -3.13
C SER A 50 -20.10 16.56 -2.24
N VAL A 51 -19.84 16.41 -0.94
CA VAL A 51 -19.81 17.51 0.02
C VAL A 51 -18.72 18.53 -0.35
N SER A 52 -17.54 18.06 -0.77
CA SER A 52 -16.44 18.95 -1.19
C SER A 52 -16.78 19.74 -2.45
N LEU A 53 -17.44 19.09 -3.42
CA LEU A 53 -17.89 19.73 -4.66
C LEU A 53 -19.04 20.71 -4.41
N LEU A 54 -20.01 20.36 -3.56
CA LEU A 54 -21.09 21.25 -3.15
C LEU A 54 -20.53 22.49 -2.44
N PHE A 55 -19.56 22.31 -1.55
CA PHE A 55 -18.85 23.42 -0.93
C PHE A 55 -18.13 24.27 -1.98
N SER A 56 -17.43 23.67 -2.95
CA SER A 56 -16.76 24.41 -4.03
C SER A 56 -17.75 25.24 -4.86
N ALA A 57 -18.94 24.71 -5.15
CA ALA A 57 -19.99 25.43 -5.88
C ALA A 57 -20.58 26.56 -5.04
N ALA A 58 -20.89 26.31 -3.77
CA ALA A 58 -21.37 27.33 -2.84
C ALA A 58 -20.34 28.45 -2.62
N PHE A 59 -19.06 28.08 -2.53
CA PHE A 59 -17.94 29.02 -2.41
C PHE A 59 -17.82 29.91 -3.65
N TRP A 60 -17.99 29.34 -4.84
CA TRP A 60 -18.02 30.11 -6.08
C TRP A 60 -19.19 31.10 -6.13
N TRP A 61 -20.42 30.65 -5.81
CA TRP A 61 -21.58 31.55 -5.76
C TRP A 61 -21.42 32.68 -4.74
N TYR A 62 -20.86 32.36 -3.57
CA TYR A 62 -20.58 33.36 -2.54
C TYR A 62 -19.56 34.40 -3.01
N LEU A 63 -18.50 33.96 -3.69
CA LEU A 63 -17.46 34.85 -4.24
C LEU A 63 -17.95 35.66 -5.43
N GLU A 64 -18.80 35.10 -6.31
CA GLU A 64 -19.38 35.82 -7.44
C GLU A 64 -20.18 37.03 -6.94
N GLY A 65 -20.97 36.85 -5.87
CA GLY A 65 -21.77 37.92 -5.28
C GLY A 65 -21.00 38.95 -4.44
N SER A 66 -19.81 38.63 -3.92
CA SER A 66 -19.07 39.49 -2.98
C SER A 66 -17.80 40.12 -3.57
N ALA A 67 -17.04 39.38 -4.36
CA ALA A 67 -15.72 39.77 -4.86
C ALA A 67 -15.64 39.83 -6.40
N GLY A 68 -16.72 39.46 -7.09
CA GLY A 68 -16.80 39.45 -8.54
C GLY A 68 -16.32 38.13 -9.17
N ARG A 69 -16.71 37.95 -10.42
CA ARG A 69 -16.63 36.67 -11.14
C ARG A 69 -15.19 36.21 -11.44
N GLU A 70 -14.26 37.14 -11.66
CA GLU A 70 -12.84 36.80 -11.89
C GLU A 70 -12.18 36.22 -10.64
N VAL A 71 -12.45 36.82 -9.48
CA VAL A 71 -11.93 36.35 -8.18
C VAL A 71 -12.57 35.01 -7.82
N ALA A 72 -13.89 34.87 -8.03
CA ALA A 72 -14.61 33.62 -7.82
C ALA A 72 -14.01 32.47 -8.64
N ASN A 73 -13.76 32.69 -9.93
CA ASN A 73 -13.15 31.67 -10.79
C ASN A 73 -11.76 31.27 -10.29
N THR A 74 -10.90 32.26 -10.01
CA THR A 74 -9.49 31.98 -9.63
C THR A 74 -9.41 31.23 -8.30
N GLN A 75 -10.16 31.67 -7.30
CA GLN A 75 -10.12 31.07 -5.95
C GLN A 75 -10.79 29.70 -5.91
N THR A 76 -11.92 29.53 -6.60
CA THR A 76 -12.58 28.22 -6.69
C THR A 76 -11.73 27.23 -7.47
N LEU A 77 -11.07 27.66 -8.56
CA LEU A 77 -10.13 26.80 -9.28
C LEU A 77 -8.93 26.42 -8.42
N ALA A 78 -8.38 27.34 -7.64
CA ALA A 78 -7.30 27.05 -6.70
C ALA A 78 -7.74 26.02 -5.64
N PHE A 79 -8.94 26.18 -5.07
CA PHE A 79 -9.53 25.22 -4.13
C PHE A 79 -9.71 23.83 -4.76
N LEU A 80 -10.33 23.77 -5.94
CA LEU A 80 -10.60 22.49 -6.61
C LEU A 80 -9.30 21.79 -7.03
N THR A 81 -8.33 22.56 -7.54
CA THR A 81 -7.00 22.04 -7.88
C THR A 81 -6.30 21.49 -6.65
N GLY A 82 -6.32 22.23 -5.54
CA GLY A 82 -5.79 21.75 -4.25
C GLY A 82 -6.46 20.46 -3.79
N TYR A 83 -7.79 20.41 -3.83
CA TYR A 83 -8.57 19.22 -3.47
C TYR A 83 -8.19 18.00 -4.31
N VAL A 84 -8.13 18.15 -5.64
CA VAL A 84 -7.76 17.06 -6.55
C VAL A 84 -6.32 16.61 -6.30
N LEU A 85 -5.39 17.54 -6.10
CA LEU A 85 -3.99 17.21 -5.77
C LEU A 85 -3.90 16.42 -4.45
N GLU A 86 -4.63 16.83 -3.41
CA GLU A 86 -4.67 16.10 -2.14
C GLU A 86 -5.25 14.69 -2.30
N LYS A 87 -6.34 14.52 -3.06
CA LYS A 87 -6.90 13.19 -3.33
C LYS A 87 -5.96 12.33 -4.16
N ALA A 88 -5.33 12.88 -5.19
CA ALA A 88 -4.37 12.16 -6.03
C ALA A 88 -3.17 11.67 -5.21
N LEU A 89 -2.64 12.50 -4.32
CA LEU A 89 -1.54 12.13 -3.41
C LEU A 89 -1.94 11.00 -2.44
N ALA A 90 -3.21 10.93 -2.02
CA ALA A 90 -3.71 9.84 -1.18
C ALA A 90 -3.89 8.54 -1.97
N VAL A 91 -4.45 8.62 -3.19
CA VAL A 91 -4.69 7.45 -4.07
C VAL A 91 -3.38 6.84 -4.54
N ASP A 92 -2.39 7.65 -4.91
CA ASP A 92 -1.05 7.21 -5.32
C ASP A 92 -0.41 6.31 -4.25
N ASN A 93 -0.47 6.76 -2.99
CA ASN A 93 0.03 5.99 -1.85
C ASN A 93 -0.71 4.65 -1.69
N VAL A 94 -2.06 4.65 -1.67
CA VAL A 94 -2.85 3.42 -1.48
C VAL A 94 -2.63 2.44 -2.63
N PHE A 95 -2.50 2.92 -3.86
CA PHE A 95 -2.34 2.07 -5.04
C PHE A 95 -1.02 1.29 -5.02
N VAL A 96 0.10 1.95 -4.65
CA VAL A 96 1.39 1.28 -4.45
C VAL A 96 1.26 0.14 -3.44
N TRP A 97 0.53 0.36 -2.35
CA TRP A 97 0.30 -0.67 -1.34
C TRP A 97 -0.54 -1.83 -1.83
N LEU A 98 -1.63 -1.57 -2.55
CA LEU A 98 -2.47 -2.62 -3.12
C LEU A 98 -1.69 -3.51 -4.10
N MET A 99 -0.90 -2.90 -4.98
CA MET A 99 -0.02 -3.65 -5.89
C MET A 99 1.02 -4.47 -5.13
N LEU A 100 1.64 -3.91 -4.09
CA LEU A 100 2.66 -4.61 -3.30
C LEU A 100 2.06 -5.80 -2.55
N PHE A 101 0.90 -5.63 -1.89
CA PHE A 101 0.23 -6.72 -1.18
C PHE A 101 -0.28 -7.81 -2.11
N SER A 102 -0.81 -7.44 -3.28
CA SER A 102 -1.23 -8.38 -4.31
C SER A 102 -0.03 -9.18 -4.84
N TYR A 103 1.06 -8.49 -5.21
CA TYR A 103 2.26 -9.11 -5.77
C TYR A 103 2.92 -10.12 -4.81
N PHE A 104 2.96 -9.83 -3.51
CA PHE A 104 3.54 -10.72 -2.50
C PHE A 104 2.50 -11.62 -1.79
N SER A 105 1.22 -11.56 -2.18
CA SER A 105 0.12 -12.33 -1.56
C SER A 105 0.14 -12.31 -0.02
N ILE A 106 0.36 -11.12 0.56
CA ILE A 106 0.58 -10.96 2.01
C ILE A 106 -0.74 -11.15 2.78
N PRO A 107 -0.81 -12.09 3.75
CA PRO A 107 -2.03 -12.33 4.51
C PRO A 107 -2.38 -11.13 5.42
N ALA A 108 -3.67 -10.90 5.63
CA ALA A 108 -4.21 -9.67 6.26
C ALA A 108 -3.69 -9.39 7.67
N ASN A 109 -3.28 -10.42 8.41
CA ASN A 109 -2.67 -10.31 9.74
C ASN A 109 -1.28 -9.64 9.71
N LEU A 110 -0.54 -9.78 8.61
CA LEU A 110 0.80 -9.20 8.45
C LEU A 110 0.79 -7.83 7.75
N GLN A 111 -0.26 -7.53 6.97
CA GLN A 111 -0.38 -6.29 6.18
C GLN A 111 -0.11 -5.03 7.02
N ARG A 112 -0.62 -4.95 8.25
CA ARG A 112 -0.38 -3.79 9.13
C ARG A 112 1.09 -3.55 9.43
N ARG A 113 1.82 -4.61 9.80
CA ARG A 113 3.24 -4.47 10.17
C ARG A 113 4.03 -4.00 8.96
N VAL A 114 3.77 -4.60 7.80
CA VAL A 114 4.39 -4.21 6.53
C VAL A 114 4.03 -2.76 6.16
N LEU A 115 2.77 -2.35 6.36
CA LEU A 115 2.31 -0.99 6.07
C LEU A 115 3.05 0.05 6.92
N ILE A 116 3.24 -0.19 8.22
CA ILE A 116 3.97 0.75 9.09
C ILE A 116 5.43 0.92 8.62
N TYR A 117 6.14 -0.19 8.38
CA TYR A 117 7.54 -0.14 7.95
C TYR A 117 7.70 0.49 6.57
N GLY A 118 6.85 0.18 5.61
CA GLY A 118 7.00 0.79 4.30
C GLY A 118 6.39 2.19 4.21
N VAL A 119 5.47 2.63 5.09
CA VAL A 119 5.07 4.07 5.15
C VAL A 119 6.27 4.89 5.63
N LEU A 120 6.96 4.42 6.68
CA LEU A 120 8.22 5.04 7.13
C LEU A 120 9.26 5.07 5.99
N GLY A 121 9.45 3.95 5.30
CA GLY A 121 10.37 3.87 4.15
C GLY A 121 9.97 4.78 2.99
N ALA A 122 8.67 4.83 2.66
CA ALA A 122 8.13 5.66 1.59
C ALA A 122 8.28 7.16 1.90
N ILE A 123 8.09 7.58 3.15
CA ILE A 123 8.30 8.98 3.56
C ILE A 123 9.77 9.37 3.39
N VAL A 124 10.71 8.51 3.79
CA VAL A 124 12.15 8.76 3.61
C VAL A 124 12.51 8.85 2.13
N LEU A 125 12.10 7.86 1.33
CA LEU A 125 12.34 7.86 -0.11
C LEU A 125 11.70 9.08 -0.79
N ARG A 126 10.46 9.43 -0.41
CA ARG A 126 9.75 10.60 -0.93
C ARG A 126 10.48 11.89 -0.57
N THR A 127 10.97 12.02 0.66
CA THR A 127 11.76 13.19 1.10
C THR A 127 13.02 13.33 0.25
N ILE A 128 13.78 12.24 0.07
CA ILE A 128 14.98 12.22 -0.77
C ILE A 128 14.64 12.56 -2.23
N MET A 129 13.63 11.92 -2.81
CA MET A 129 13.22 12.16 -4.20
C MET A 129 12.71 13.58 -4.42
N ILE A 130 12.00 14.19 -3.46
CA ILE A 130 11.52 15.57 -3.57
C ILE A 130 12.71 16.54 -3.59
N PHE A 131 13.65 16.41 -2.65
CA PHE A 131 14.83 17.29 -2.62
C PHE A 131 15.74 17.09 -3.83
N ALA A 132 16.02 15.83 -4.19
CA ALA A 132 16.82 15.50 -5.37
C ALA A 132 16.13 15.95 -6.67
N GLY A 133 14.81 15.73 -6.79
CA GLY A 133 14.01 16.14 -7.93
C GLY A 133 13.91 17.66 -8.05
N SER A 134 13.71 18.37 -6.94
CA SER A 134 13.73 19.84 -6.91
C SER A 134 15.07 20.38 -7.40
N TRP A 135 16.17 19.83 -6.91
CA TRP A 135 17.50 20.19 -7.36
C TRP A 135 17.70 19.89 -8.85
N LEU A 136 17.31 18.70 -9.32
CA LEU A 136 17.43 18.30 -10.74
C LEU A 136 16.63 19.20 -11.68
N VAL A 137 15.40 19.55 -11.31
CA VAL A 137 14.51 20.42 -12.11
C VAL A 137 15.07 21.83 -12.20
N THR A 138 15.72 22.35 -11.16
CA THR A 138 16.34 23.68 -11.21
C THR A 138 17.49 23.77 -12.21
N GLN A 139 18.19 22.65 -12.47
CA GLN A 139 19.30 22.59 -13.43
C GLN A 139 18.83 22.25 -14.85
N PHE A 140 17.80 21.41 -14.98
CA PHE A 140 17.33 20.90 -16.28
C PHE A 140 15.82 21.03 -16.42
N SER A 141 15.32 22.22 -16.77
CA SER A 141 13.88 22.47 -16.92
C SER A 141 13.20 21.57 -17.97
N TRP A 142 13.93 21.15 -19.01
CA TRP A 142 13.41 20.23 -20.03
C TRP A 142 13.07 18.83 -19.48
N ILE A 143 13.67 18.44 -18.34
CA ILE A 143 13.39 17.16 -17.68
C ILE A 143 11.92 17.03 -17.30
N LEU A 144 11.24 18.15 -17.00
CA LEU A 144 9.83 18.16 -16.62
C LEU A 144 8.93 17.64 -17.75
N TYR A 145 9.24 17.97 -19.01
CA TYR A 145 8.47 17.48 -20.16
C TYR A 145 8.66 15.97 -20.33
N VAL A 146 9.89 15.48 -20.18
CA VAL A 146 10.20 14.04 -20.24
C VAL A 146 9.53 13.30 -19.10
N PHE A 147 9.63 13.81 -17.87
CA PHE A 147 9.03 13.21 -16.69
C PHE A 147 7.50 13.20 -16.79
N GLY A 148 6.90 14.29 -17.27
CA GLY A 148 5.47 14.37 -17.55
C GLY A 148 5.00 13.38 -18.60
N ALA A 149 5.74 13.24 -19.71
CA ALA A 149 5.45 12.24 -20.75
C ALA A 149 5.59 10.81 -20.20
N PHE A 150 6.63 10.55 -19.40
CA PHE A 150 6.83 9.27 -18.73
C PHE A 150 5.69 8.94 -17.76
N LEU A 151 5.27 9.89 -16.92
CA LEU A 151 4.14 9.72 -16.00
C LEU A 151 2.83 9.42 -16.75
N LEU A 152 2.55 10.16 -17.82
CA LEU A 152 1.40 9.90 -18.70
C LEU A 152 1.45 8.49 -19.29
N PHE A 153 2.60 8.09 -19.83
CA PHE A 153 2.80 6.74 -20.37
C PHE A 153 2.56 5.66 -19.31
N THR A 154 3.13 5.82 -18.11
CA THR A 154 2.93 4.84 -17.02
C THR A 154 1.49 4.80 -16.52
N GLY A 155 0.81 5.94 -16.41
CA GLY A 155 -0.59 6.03 -15.99
C GLY A 155 -1.52 5.37 -17.00
N VAL A 156 -1.33 5.66 -18.30
CA VAL A 156 -2.10 5.02 -19.38
C VAL A 156 -1.83 3.51 -19.42
N LYS A 157 -0.57 3.09 -19.29
CA LYS A 157 -0.21 1.66 -19.24
C LYS A 157 -0.88 0.94 -18.07
N MET A 158 -0.95 1.57 -16.88
CA MET A 158 -1.64 1.00 -15.72
C MET A 158 -3.15 0.95 -15.91
N ALA A 159 -3.75 1.98 -16.52
CA ALA A 159 -5.19 2.00 -16.80
C ALA A 159 -5.61 0.95 -17.86
N LEU A 160 -4.71 0.61 -18.79
CA LEU A 160 -4.95 -0.38 -19.84
C LEU A 160 -4.48 -1.79 -19.47
N ALA A 161 -3.74 -1.95 -18.37
CA ALA A 161 -3.33 -3.26 -17.87
C ALA A 161 -4.57 -3.97 -17.29
N LYS A 162 -5.16 -4.88 -18.09
CA LYS A 162 -6.17 -5.82 -17.62
C LYS A 162 -5.55 -6.77 -16.59
N GLU A 163 -6.33 -7.11 -15.57
CA GLU A 163 -6.07 -8.16 -14.59
C GLU A 163 -6.00 -9.52 -15.32
N ASP A 164 -4.88 -9.82 -15.96
CA ASP A 164 -4.60 -11.17 -16.43
C ASP A 164 -4.00 -11.96 -15.24
N ASP A 165 -4.84 -12.81 -14.66
CA ASP A 165 -4.52 -13.86 -13.68
C ASP A 165 -3.58 -14.96 -14.22
N SER A 166 -2.77 -14.66 -15.23
CA SER A 166 -1.85 -15.63 -15.82
C SER A 166 -0.43 -15.46 -15.27
N ALA A 167 -0.08 -16.37 -14.37
CA ALA A 167 1.28 -16.82 -14.05
C ALA A 167 2.32 -15.70 -13.80
N VAL A 168 2.42 -15.28 -12.53
CA VAL A 168 3.46 -14.39 -11.96
C VAL A 168 4.84 -15.09 -11.88
N GLY A 169 5.19 -15.90 -12.88
CA GLY A 169 6.44 -16.66 -12.95
C GLY A 169 7.56 -16.00 -13.76
N GLU A 170 7.24 -15.16 -14.76
CA GLU A 170 8.22 -14.82 -15.83
C GLU A 170 8.43 -13.33 -16.10
N LYS A 171 8.31 -12.44 -15.10
CA LYS A 171 8.73 -11.04 -15.28
C LYS A 171 10.21 -10.86 -14.90
N PRO A 172 11.07 -10.27 -15.76
CA PRO A 172 12.50 -10.04 -15.48
C PRO A 172 12.73 -9.16 -14.25
N VAL A 173 11.75 -8.33 -13.90
CA VAL A 173 11.69 -7.57 -12.62
C VAL A 173 11.66 -8.50 -11.41
N VAL A 174 10.86 -9.58 -11.43
CA VAL A 174 10.79 -10.57 -10.34
C VAL A 174 12.12 -11.29 -10.18
N ARG A 175 12.79 -11.62 -11.30
CA ARG A 175 14.09 -12.28 -11.32
C ARG A 175 15.22 -11.38 -10.80
N TRP A 176 15.16 -10.08 -11.10
CA TRP A 176 16.11 -9.09 -10.60
C TRP A 176 15.92 -8.83 -9.09
N LEU A 177 14.66 -8.73 -8.63
CA LEU A 177 14.34 -8.59 -7.20
C LEU A 177 14.70 -9.85 -6.39
N ARG A 178 14.42 -11.07 -6.87
CA ARG A 178 14.86 -12.33 -6.24
C ARG A 178 16.38 -12.49 -6.20
N LYS A 179 17.10 -11.87 -7.14
CA LYS A 179 18.57 -11.90 -7.19
C LYS A 179 19.20 -10.89 -6.23
N HIS A 180 18.53 -9.77 -5.96
CA HIS A 180 19.05 -8.70 -5.10
C HIS A 180 18.56 -8.81 -3.65
N LEU A 181 17.35 -9.31 -3.44
CA LEU A 181 16.82 -9.74 -2.16
C LEU A 181 16.91 -11.25 -2.14
N ARG A 182 17.80 -11.83 -1.31
CA ARG A 182 17.91 -13.29 -1.12
C ARG A 182 16.59 -13.83 -0.56
N MET A 183 15.65 -14.10 -1.44
CA MET A 183 14.34 -14.67 -1.13
C MET A 183 14.48 -16.17 -1.40
N THR A 184 14.43 -16.97 -0.35
CA THR A 184 14.43 -18.43 -0.45
C THR A 184 13.12 -18.89 -1.09
N ASP A 185 13.23 -19.72 -2.12
CA ASP A 185 12.16 -20.23 -2.99
C ASP A 185 11.50 -21.51 -2.44
N ASP A 186 11.43 -21.71 -1.12
CA ASP A 186 10.95 -22.98 -0.55
C ASP A 186 9.76 -22.78 0.40
N LEU A 187 8.56 -22.81 -0.18
CA LEU A 187 7.32 -23.14 0.51
C LEU A 187 7.02 -24.61 0.19
N ASP A 188 7.71 -25.53 0.86
CA ASP A 188 7.38 -26.95 0.82
C ASP A 188 6.35 -27.28 1.91
N GLY A 189 5.37 -28.08 1.55
CA GLY A 189 4.09 -28.26 2.24
C GLY A 189 4.12 -28.71 3.71
N GLU A 190 3.03 -28.35 4.39
CA GLU A 190 2.38 -29.04 5.51
C GLU A 190 3.25 -29.66 6.62
N LYS A 191 4.28 -28.98 7.13
CA LYS A 191 4.88 -29.39 8.42
C LYS A 191 5.13 -28.26 9.39
N PHE A 192 4.16 -28.16 10.29
CA PHE A 192 4.16 -27.36 11.49
C PHE A 192 5.15 -27.85 12.56
N PHE A 193 6.42 -27.47 12.40
CA PHE A 193 7.63 -27.96 13.07
C PHE A 193 8.10 -29.34 12.58
N THR A 194 9.19 -29.38 11.81
CA THR A 194 9.98 -30.62 11.66
C THR A 194 11.39 -30.40 12.15
N ARG A 195 11.78 -31.17 13.17
CA ARG A 195 13.14 -31.20 13.69
C ARG A 195 13.97 -32.17 12.85
N LYS A 196 14.88 -31.67 12.02
CA LYS A 196 15.98 -32.46 11.46
C LYS A 196 17.30 -31.74 11.80
N ASN A 197 18.21 -32.47 12.45
CA ASN A 197 19.52 -31.99 12.92
C ASN A 197 19.51 -31.00 14.10
N GLY A 198 18.71 -31.28 15.14
CA GLY A 198 18.91 -30.71 16.49
C GLY A 198 18.27 -29.35 16.80
N VAL A 199 17.89 -28.53 15.80
CA VAL A 199 17.32 -27.19 16.02
C VAL A 199 15.82 -27.14 15.66
N LEU A 200 15.04 -26.34 16.40
CA LEU A 200 13.57 -26.36 16.48
C LEU A 200 12.94 -25.24 15.61
N PHE A 201 11.81 -25.51 14.92
CA PHE A 201 11.15 -24.56 14.01
C PHE A 201 9.65 -24.28 14.30
N CYS A 202 9.35 -23.20 15.05
CA CYS A 202 8.13 -22.37 15.04
C CYS A 202 7.04 -22.58 13.97
N ASP A 203 5.92 -23.23 14.25
CA ASP A 203 4.73 -23.19 13.39
C ASP A 203 3.41 -23.06 14.19
N ALA A 204 2.50 -22.23 13.68
CA ALA A 204 1.37 -21.61 14.40
C ALA A 204 -0.09 -22.07 14.08
N THR A 205 -0.39 -23.34 13.77
CA THR A 205 -1.77 -23.84 13.54
C THR A 205 -2.27 -24.78 14.63
N ALA A 206 -1.55 -24.91 15.75
CA ALA A 206 -2.06 -25.60 16.95
C ALA A 206 -3.09 -24.77 17.76
N ALA A 207 -3.58 -23.63 17.25
CA ALA A 207 -4.38 -22.68 18.02
C ALA A 207 -5.85 -22.51 17.56
N GLY A 208 -6.39 -23.39 16.69
CA GLY A 208 -7.73 -23.18 16.16
C GLY A 208 -8.43 -24.44 15.64
N ALA A 209 -8.76 -25.38 16.52
CA ALA A 209 -9.73 -26.44 16.22
C ALA A 209 -10.45 -26.88 17.52
N ASP A 210 -11.15 -25.94 18.16
CA ASP A 210 -12.23 -26.25 19.10
C ASP A 210 -13.55 -25.88 18.41
N HIS A 211 -14.24 -26.89 17.88
CA HIS A 211 -15.70 -27.04 17.97
C HIS A 211 -16.18 -28.31 17.27
N GLY A 212 -16.59 -29.29 18.10
CA GLY A 212 -17.86 -30.01 17.98
C GLY A 212 -18.04 -31.03 16.84
N GLY A 213 -18.14 -32.31 17.22
CA GLY A 213 -19.07 -33.24 16.56
C GLY A 213 -18.47 -34.51 15.96
N ASN A 214 -18.44 -35.56 16.77
CA ASN A 214 -18.77 -36.96 16.48
C ASN A 214 -18.83 -37.43 14.99
N GLN A 215 -18.23 -38.61 14.75
CA GLN A 215 -18.64 -39.63 13.77
C GLN A 215 -17.87 -39.71 12.44
N ARG A 216 -16.86 -40.61 12.42
CA ARG A 216 -16.44 -41.54 11.33
C ARG A 216 -15.08 -42.13 11.73
N ARG A 217 -15.04 -43.20 12.55
CA ARG A 217 -15.09 -44.63 12.16
C ARG A 217 -14.25 -44.97 10.94
N ASP A 218 -13.27 -45.82 11.22
CA ASP A 218 -12.90 -47.01 10.44
C ASP A 218 -12.58 -46.77 8.98
N LEU A 219 -11.29 -46.75 8.60
CA LEU A 219 -10.75 -47.17 7.29
C LEU A 219 -9.25 -46.84 7.19
N CYS A 220 -8.37 -47.67 7.77
CA CYS A 220 -7.06 -48.01 7.18
C CYS A 220 -6.37 -49.08 8.03
N GLY A 221 -6.85 -50.31 7.90
CA GLY A 221 -6.26 -51.46 8.56
C GLY A 221 -6.72 -52.74 7.90
N ARG A 222 -6.28 -52.99 6.65
CA ARG A 222 -6.33 -54.32 6.00
C ARG A 222 -5.68 -54.34 4.61
N GLN A 223 -5.05 -55.50 4.30
CA GLN A 223 -4.50 -55.99 3.00
C GLN A 223 -3.24 -55.25 2.48
N TYR A 224 -2.12 -55.82 2.01
CA TYR A 224 -1.37 -57.11 1.89
C TYR A 224 -0.12 -56.79 0.99
N PRO A 225 0.79 -57.70 0.53
CA PRO A 225 1.06 -59.10 0.86
C PRO A 225 2.55 -59.38 1.21
N GLY A 226 2.86 -60.63 1.56
CA GLY A 226 4.19 -61.08 1.97
C GLY A 226 5.14 -61.50 0.84
N ASP A 227 6.39 -61.73 1.23
CA ASP A 227 7.25 -62.81 0.76
C ASP A 227 8.52 -62.78 1.63
N LEU A 228 8.94 -63.93 2.17
CA LEU A 228 10.34 -64.32 2.38
C LEU A 228 10.39 -65.60 3.23
N ARG A 229 10.59 -66.68 2.50
CA ARG A 229 10.85 -68.05 2.90
C ARG A 229 12.37 -68.24 2.94
N ARG A 230 12.86 -69.06 3.89
CA ARG A 230 14.22 -69.66 3.99
C ARG A 230 15.34 -68.65 4.32
N ASP A 231 16.29 -68.94 5.20
CA ASP A 231 17.18 -70.10 5.17
C ASP A 231 17.48 -70.73 6.53
N HIS A 232 18.08 -71.92 6.41
CA HIS A 232 18.48 -72.94 7.36
C HIS A 232 19.41 -72.49 8.50
#